data_AF-A0A6B1A5P5-F1
#
_entry.id   AF-A0A6B1A5P5-F1
#
_cell.length_a   1.000
_cell.length_b   1.000
_cell.length_c   1.000
_cell.angle_alpha   90.00
_cell.angle_beta   90.00
_cell.angle_gamma   90.00
#
_symmetry.space_group_name_H-M   'P 1'
#
loop_
_entity.id
_entity.type
_entity.pdbx_description
1 polymer ?
#
loop_
_entity_poly.entity_id
_entity_poly.type
_entity_poly.pdbx_seq_one_letter_code
_entity_poly.pdbx_strand_id
1 'polypeptide(L)'
;MTNGFQCRIWETQTGRHQTDTDRDTTIVLDSPRAGGAYEITLEAQAPVRRLDDLEKARLTTWLVDQRLHGVSVPLITTQSVEVARNAPPLSVAKRADRLLQLFAKRSSRVGEQLWVAAMEASDERSELPEPLRNYWEAQAWSESPIAGEIDYLANYLSTSGWLEYPRSRDYRIIVVTVDGYSRLQSLETKVLTRQAFVAMWFHKETNHAFDQGIRPAIEEAGYAAMRIDRKEHNNKIDDEIIAEIRRSRFLVADFSHGEAGARGGVYYEAGFAHGLNISVIYTCRKADIDKLHFDTRQYNHIVWESPEELREALKNRILAVIGEGPGVSAS
;
A
#
# COMPACT_ATOMS: atom_id res chain seq x y z
N MET A 1 -18.37 36.34 -3.78
CA MET A 1 -17.68 35.78 -4.97
C MET A 1 -16.21 35.79 -4.60
N THR A 2 -15.51 34.71 -4.27
CA THR A 2 -15.59 33.27 -4.59
C THR A 2 -15.22 32.47 -3.33
N ASN A 3 -16.16 31.78 -2.69
CA ASN A 3 -15.83 30.78 -1.64
C ASN A 3 -15.26 29.54 -2.34
N GLY A 4 -13.98 29.59 -2.72
CA GLY A 4 -13.25 28.41 -3.13
C GLY A 4 -13.23 27.43 -1.96
N PHE A 5 -13.78 26.23 -2.15
CA PHE A 5 -13.85 25.23 -1.10
C PHE A 5 -12.43 24.78 -0.68
N GLN A 6 -12.22 24.60 0.63
CA GLN A 6 -10.92 24.30 1.22
C GLN A 6 -10.83 22.82 1.62
N CYS A 7 -9.63 22.25 1.49
CA CYS A 7 -9.27 20.94 2.01
C CYS A 7 -9.56 20.88 3.52
N ARG A 8 -10.25 19.84 3.98
CA ARG A 8 -10.60 19.71 5.41
C ARG A 8 -9.44 19.33 6.30
N ILE A 9 -8.32 18.87 5.72
CA ILE A 9 -7.11 18.47 6.44
C ILE A 9 -6.16 19.66 6.60
N TRP A 10 -5.87 20.35 5.50
CA TRP A 10 -4.81 21.37 5.44
C TRP A 10 -5.31 22.79 5.18
N GLU A 11 -6.62 22.97 5.00
CA GLU A 11 -7.26 24.27 4.70
C GLU A 11 -6.76 24.95 3.41
N THR A 12 -5.97 24.25 2.60
CA THR A 12 -5.54 24.66 1.27
C THR A 12 -6.70 24.62 0.27
N GLN A 13 -6.69 25.50 -0.73
CA GLN A 13 -7.68 25.52 -1.80
C GLN A 13 -7.72 24.20 -2.60
N THR A 14 -8.90 23.78 -3.07
CA THR A 14 -9.12 22.52 -3.83
C THR A 14 -9.38 22.77 -5.32
N GLY A 15 -9.09 21.80 -6.18
CA GLY A 15 -9.18 21.94 -7.64
C GLY A 15 -10.53 21.58 -8.28
N ARG A 16 -11.24 20.55 -7.77
CA ARG A 16 -12.58 20.13 -8.24
C ARG A 16 -13.42 19.59 -7.09
N HIS A 17 -14.73 19.74 -7.21
CA HIS A 17 -15.74 19.32 -6.23
C HIS A 17 -16.84 18.53 -6.92
N GLN A 18 -17.33 17.48 -6.25
CA GLN A 18 -18.58 16.82 -6.58
C GLN A 18 -19.26 16.44 -5.25
N THR A 19 -20.29 17.17 -4.84
CA THR A 19 -21.21 16.66 -3.81
C THR A 19 -22.03 15.58 -4.47
N ASP A 20 -21.84 14.33 -4.07
CA ASP A 20 -22.82 13.30 -4.38
C ASP A 20 -24.05 13.56 -3.51
N THR A 21 -25.12 14.04 -4.14
CA THR A 21 -26.35 14.50 -3.49
C THR A 21 -27.20 13.38 -2.92
N ASP A 22 -26.82 12.10 -3.12
CA ASP A 22 -27.56 10.94 -2.62
C ASP A 22 -27.17 10.49 -1.20
N ARG A 23 -26.12 11.09 -0.60
CA ARG A 23 -25.68 10.80 0.78
C ARG A 23 -25.39 12.09 1.56
N ASP A 24 -26.40 12.61 2.26
CA ASP A 24 -26.33 13.79 3.14
C ASP A 24 -25.33 13.70 4.32
N THR A 25 -24.48 12.67 4.37
CA THR A 25 -23.61 12.32 5.51
C THR A 25 -22.11 12.44 5.24
N THR A 26 -21.70 12.65 3.99
CA THR A 26 -20.28 12.73 3.59
C THR A 26 -20.01 13.89 2.63
N ILE A 27 -18.72 14.24 2.48
CA ILE A 27 -18.24 15.27 1.55
C ILE A 27 -17.07 14.70 0.75
N VAL A 28 -17.11 14.81 -0.59
CA VAL A 28 -16.00 14.44 -1.47
C VAL A 28 -15.20 15.67 -1.87
N LEU A 29 -13.88 15.59 -1.76
CA LEU A 29 -12.94 16.68 -2.02
C LEU A 29 -11.73 16.17 -2.80
N ASP A 30 -11.20 16.99 -3.72
CA ASP A 30 -9.92 16.73 -4.40
C ASP A 30 -8.88 17.77 -4.01
N SER A 31 -7.88 17.34 -3.23
CA SER A 31 -6.81 18.19 -2.74
C SER A 31 -5.44 17.60 -3.06
N PRO A 32 -4.58 18.35 -3.78
CA PRO A 32 -3.18 17.96 -3.98
C PRO A 32 -2.45 17.75 -2.65
N ARG A 33 -2.74 18.59 -1.64
CA ARG A 33 -2.15 18.47 -0.30
C ARG A 33 -2.62 17.23 0.47
N ALA A 34 -3.72 16.61 0.05
CA ALA A 34 -4.17 15.30 0.53
C ALA A 34 -3.73 14.13 -0.39
N GLY A 35 -2.94 14.41 -1.44
CA GLY A 35 -2.50 13.43 -2.43
C GLY A 35 -3.56 13.06 -3.48
N GLY A 36 -4.66 13.81 -3.59
CA GLY A 36 -5.75 13.59 -4.54
C GLY A 36 -7.14 13.58 -3.89
N ALA A 37 -8.09 12.93 -4.56
CA ALA A 37 -9.48 12.79 -4.09
C ALA A 37 -9.59 12.00 -2.77
N TYR A 38 -10.54 12.40 -1.93
CA TYR A 38 -10.97 11.69 -0.72
C TYR A 38 -12.42 12.07 -0.37
N GLU A 39 -13.06 11.20 0.41
CA GLU A 39 -14.37 11.44 1.01
C GLU A 39 -14.19 11.60 2.53
N ILE A 40 -15.02 12.39 3.21
CA ILE A 40 -14.96 12.57 4.67
C ILE A 40 -16.37 12.59 5.26
N THR A 41 -16.58 11.88 6.37
CA THR A 41 -17.84 11.93 7.12
C THR A 41 -18.00 13.23 7.89
N LEU A 42 -19.23 13.70 8.11
CA LEU A 42 -19.50 14.91 8.90
C LEU A 42 -18.88 14.83 10.31
N GLU A 43 -18.96 13.66 10.96
CA GLU A 43 -18.41 13.41 12.30
C GLU A 43 -16.88 13.43 12.34
N ALA A 44 -16.19 13.08 11.26
CA ALA A 44 -14.73 13.07 11.20
C ALA A 44 -14.11 14.47 11.04
N GLN A 45 -14.88 15.47 10.60
CA GLN A 45 -14.36 16.83 10.36
C GLN A 45 -13.81 17.49 11.63
N ALA A 46 -14.50 17.38 12.76
CA ALA A 46 -14.05 17.99 14.02
C ALA A 46 -12.78 17.31 14.60
N PRO A 47 -12.65 15.97 14.59
CA PRO A 47 -11.37 15.29 14.84
C PRO A 47 -10.24 15.74 13.91
N VAL A 48 -10.46 15.82 12.59
CA VAL A 48 -9.43 16.23 11.63
C VAL A 48 -8.90 17.64 11.90
N ARG A 49 -9.78 18.60 12.22
CA ARG A 49 -9.38 19.98 12.55
C ARG A 49 -8.52 20.10 13.80
N ARG A 50 -8.57 19.11 14.70
CA ARG A 50 -7.78 19.07 15.93
C ARG A 50 -6.41 18.43 15.75
N LEU A 51 -6.10 17.89 14.57
CA LEU A 51 -4.79 17.31 14.30
C LEU A 51 -3.72 18.39 14.19
N ASP A 52 -2.54 18.12 14.75
CA ASP A 52 -1.34 18.92 14.47
C ASP A 52 -0.78 18.64 13.05
N ASP A 53 0.23 19.38 12.63
CA ASP A 53 0.76 19.25 11.26
C ASP A 53 1.45 17.90 10.99
N LEU A 54 2.01 17.25 12.01
CA LEU A 54 2.61 15.91 11.88
C LEU A 54 1.53 14.83 11.79
N GLU A 55 0.46 14.97 12.57
CA GLU A 55 -0.73 14.13 12.50
C GLU A 55 -1.46 14.28 11.16
N LYS A 56 -1.60 15.51 10.64
CA LYS A 56 -2.14 15.76 9.29
C LYS A 56 -1.28 15.14 8.19
N ALA A 57 0.05 15.20 8.34
CA ALA A 57 0.98 14.53 7.42
C ALA A 57 0.75 13.02 7.40
N ARG A 58 0.62 12.38 8.57
CA ARG A 58 0.32 10.94 8.67
C ARG A 58 -1.06 10.57 8.11
N LEU A 59 -2.09 11.40 8.35
CA LEU A 59 -3.41 11.19 7.72
C LEU A 59 -3.33 11.30 6.20
N THR A 60 -2.50 12.21 5.69
CA THR A 60 -2.26 12.34 4.26
C THR A 60 -1.50 11.13 3.71
N THR A 61 -0.48 10.63 4.41
CA THR A 61 0.20 9.37 4.09
C THR A 61 -0.78 8.22 4.00
N TRP A 62 -1.68 8.09 4.98
CA TRP A 62 -2.72 7.06 4.98
C TRP A 62 -3.60 7.15 3.73
N LEU A 63 -4.03 8.35 3.31
CA LEU A 63 -4.78 8.54 2.07
C LEU A 63 -3.98 8.14 0.83
N VAL A 64 -2.69 8.50 0.75
CA VAL A 64 -1.81 8.09 -0.37
C VAL A 64 -1.69 6.57 -0.41
N ASP A 65 -1.55 5.92 0.74
CA ASP A 65 -1.47 4.46 0.85
C ASP A 65 -2.73 3.78 0.34
N GLN A 66 -3.91 4.21 0.79
CA GLN A 66 -5.18 3.69 0.31
C GLN A 66 -5.29 3.75 -1.23
N ARG A 67 -4.83 4.85 -1.85
CA ARG A 67 -4.83 4.98 -3.32
C ARG A 67 -3.81 4.07 -3.99
N LEU A 68 -2.63 3.88 -3.40
CA LEU A 68 -1.66 2.90 -3.89
C LEU A 68 -2.19 1.46 -3.79
N HIS A 69 -3.09 1.19 -2.84
CA HIS A 69 -3.80 -0.08 -2.70
C HIS A 69 -5.05 -0.20 -3.58
N GLY A 70 -5.32 0.78 -4.45
CA GLY A 70 -6.41 0.73 -5.43
C GLY A 70 -7.73 1.37 -4.98
N VAL A 71 -7.80 1.99 -3.80
CA VAL A 71 -8.97 2.76 -3.36
C VAL A 71 -8.93 4.16 -3.99
N SER A 72 -9.71 4.37 -5.04
CA SER A 72 -9.67 5.62 -5.83
C SER A 72 -10.07 6.88 -5.04
N VAL A 73 -11.07 6.75 -4.16
CA VAL A 73 -11.55 7.84 -3.29
C VAL A 73 -11.63 7.30 -1.85
N PRO A 74 -10.54 7.39 -1.05
CA PRO A 74 -10.54 6.89 0.31
C PRO A 74 -11.49 7.67 1.21
N LEU A 75 -12.21 6.97 2.10
CA LEU A 75 -13.15 7.56 3.05
C LEU A 75 -12.48 7.82 4.42
N ILE A 76 -12.50 9.08 4.86
CA ILE A 76 -12.07 9.51 6.18
C ILE A 76 -13.24 9.38 7.16
N THR A 77 -13.11 8.46 8.10
CA THR A 77 -13.98 8.28 9.27
C THR A 77 -13.24 8.65 10.56
N THR A 78 -13.96 8.75 11.67
CA THR A 78 -13.35 8.95 13.00
C THR A 78 -12.31 7.89 13.33
N GLN A 79 -12.54 6.63 12.94
CA GLN A 79 -11.58 5.53 13.10
C GLN A 79 -10.33 5.72 12.26
N SER A 80 -10.45 6.14 10.99
CA SER A 80 -9.28 6.37 10.13
C SER A 80 -8.38 7.49 10.65
N VAL A 81 -8.98 8.54 11.24
CA VAL A 81 -8.26 9.63 11.89
C VAL A 81 -7.42 9.09 13.05
N GLU A 82 -7.99 8.19 13.85
CA GLU A 82 -7.30 7.63 15.00
C GLU A 82 -6.24 6.59 14.64
N VAL A 83 -6.44 5.85 13.55
CA VAL A 83 -5.37 5.02 12.95
C VAL A 83 -4.21 5.90 12.49
N ALA A 84 -4.49 6.98 11.76
CA ALA A 84 -3.45 7.89 11.26
C ALA A 84 -2.71 8.62 12.38
N ARG A 85 -3.42 9.08 13.42
CA ARG A 85 -2.82 9.72 14.61
C ARG A 85 -1.82 8.80 15.32
N ASN A 86 -2.12 7.50 15.39
CA ASN A 86 -1.29 6.53 16.10
C ASN A 86 -0.27 5.83 15.19
N ALA A 87 -0.29 6.10 13.88
CA ALA A 87 0.66 5.52 12.94
C ALA A 87 2.10 6.03 13.21
N PRO A 88 3.12 5.16 13.09
CA PRO A 88 4.50 5.61 13.11
C PRO A 88 4.79 6.49 11.88
N PRO A 89 5.60 7.54 12.01
CA PRO A 89 6.00 8.34 10.86
C PRO A 89 6.85 7.51 9.88
N LEU A 90 6.80 7.89 8.60
CA LEU A 90 7.69 7.32 7.60
C LEU A 90 9.15 7.62 7.94
N SER A 91 10.02 6.63 7.75
CA SER A 91 11.46 6.87 7.82
C SER A 91 11.89 7.85 6.72
N VAL A 92 12.95 8.63 6.97
CA VAL A 92 13.48 9.60 6.00
C VAL A 92 13.76 8.96 4.64
N ALA A 93 14.30 7.73 4.63
CA ALA A 93 14.52 6.97 3.41
C ALA A 93 13.21 6.69 2.66
N LYS A 94 12.15 6.27 3.37
CA LYS A 94 10.84 6.00 2.77
C LYS A 94 10.18 7.27 2.25
N ARG A 95 10.36 8.40 2.93
CA ARG A 95 9.90 9.73 2.49
C ARG A 95 10.56 10.14 1.18
N ALA A 96 11.89 9.96 1.06
CA ALA A 96 12.63 10.18 -0.18
C ALA A 96 12.17 9.24 -1.31
N ASP A 97 12.03 7.94 -1.02
CA ASP A 97 11.55 6.95 -1.99
C ASP A 97 10.14 7.29 -2.53
N ARG A 98 9.22 7.75 -1.66
CA ARG A 98 7.88 8.19 -2.06
C ARG A 98 7.91 9.42 -2.96
N LEU A 99 8.80 10.37 -2.65
CA LEU A 99 8.98 11.56 -3.48
C LEU A 99 9.50 11.19 -4.87
N LEU A 100 10.49 10.29 -4.95
CA LEU A 100 10.99 9.75 -6.21
C LEU A 100 9.89 9.02 -6.99
N GLN A 101 9.06 8.22 -6.31
CA GLN A 101 7.94 7.51 -6.93
C GLN A 101 6.91 8.47 -7.53
N LEU A 102 6.57 9.56 -6.84
CA LEU A 102 5.69 10.61 -7.35
C LEU A 102 6.25 11.22 -8.64
N PHE A 103 7.53 11.60 -8.64
CA PHE A 103 8.16 12.22 -9.80
C PHE A 103 8.22 11.25 -10.98
N ALA A 104 8.59 9.99 -10.77
CA ALA A 104 8.57 8.98 -11.81
C ALA A 104 7.16 8.75 -12.37
N LYS A 105 6.12 8.75 -11.51
CA LYS A 105 4.72 8.61 -11.94
C LYS A 105 4.24 9.77 -12.82
N ARG A 106 4.76 10.97 -12.59
CA ARG A 106 4.44 12.16 -13.41
C ARG A 106 5.22 12.20 -14.73
N SER A 107 6.39 11.56 -14.77
CA SER A 107 7.18 11.46 -15.98
C SER A 107 6.53 10.46 -16.95
N SER A 108 6.10 10.96 -18.10
CA SER A 108 5.56 10.18 -19.21
C SER A 108 6.66 9.58 -20.09
N ARG A 109 7.89 10.13 -20.03
CA ARG A 109 9.04 9.72 -20.83
C ARG A 109 10.33 9.81 -20.01
N VAL A 110 11.22 8.84 -20.19
CA VAL A 110 12.58 8.90 -19.63
C VAL A 110 13.27 10.18 -20.11
N GLY A 111 13.84 10.94 -19.17
CA GLY A 111 14.49 12.22 -19.46
C GLY A 111 13.56 13.44 -19.47
N GLU A 112 12.27 13.28 -19.16
CA GLU A 112 11.32 14.40 -19.09
C GLU A 112 11.64 15.35 -17.92
N GLN A 113 11.61 16.65 -18.22
CA GLN A 113 11.80 17.72 -17.24
C GLN A 113 10.50 18.02 -16.51
N LEU A 114 10.51 17.87 -15.18
CA LEU A 114 9.35 18.07 -14.31
C LEU A 114 9.52 19.33 -13.46
N TRP A 115 8.45 20.11 -13.33
CA TRP A 115 8.41 21.29 -12.46
C TRP A 115 8.03 20.90 -11.04
N VAL A 116 8.94 21.14 -10.09
CA VAL A 116 8.77 20.80 -8.67
C VAL A 116 8.35 22.00 -7.84
N ALA A 117 8.78 23.22 -8.20
CA ALA A 117 8.62 24.41 -7.37
C ALA A 117 7.55 25.39 -7.89
N ALA A 118 6.85 26.03 -6.94
CA ALA A 118 5.89 27.09 -7.18
C ALA A 118 6.52 28.32 -7.85
N MET A 119 6.02 28.72 -9.03
CA MET A 119 6.05 30.14 -9.40
C MET A 119 4.91 30.82 -8.65
N GLU A 120 5.17 32.00 -8.08
CA GLU A 120 4.14 33.03 -8.01
C GLU A 120 3.72 33.31 -9.45
N ALA A 121 2.68 32.61 -9.93
CA ALA A 121 2.06 32.93 -11.20
C ALA A 121 1.21 34.18 -10.95
N SER A 122 1.67 35.30 -11.50
CA SER A 122 0.99 36.59 -11.51
C SER A 122 -0.19 36.61 -12.49
N ASP A 123 -1.01 35.56 -12.55
CA ASP A 123 -2.15 35.52 -13.47
C ASP A 123 -3.42 35.03 -12.78
N GLU A 124 -4.39 35.94 -12.72
CA GLU A 124 -5.75 35.77 -12.25
C GLU A 124 -6.51 34.76 -13.13
N ARG A 125 -6.38 33.45 -12.86
CA ARG A 125 -7.33 32.44 -13.37
C ARG A 125 -7.74 31.43 -12.31
N SER A 126 -8.98 30.99 -12.44
CA SER A 126 -9.81 30.21 -11.50
C SER A 126 -9.31 28.79 -11.14
N GLU A 127 -8.08 28.43 -11.46
CA GLU A 127 -7.48 27.12 -11.18
C GLU A 127 -6.18 27.33 -10.39
N LEU A 128 -5.90 26.47 -9.40
CA LEU A 128 -4.63 26.51 -8.66
C LEU A 128 -3.45 26.52 -9.64
N PRO A 129 -2.47 27.44 -9.51
CA PRO A 129 -1.28 27.40 -10.34
C PRO A 129 -0.64 26.00 -10.27
N GLU A 130 -0.50 25.34 -11.43
CA GLU A 130 0.16 24.04 -11.62
C GLU A 130 1.40 23.84 -10.72
N PRO A 131 2.29 24.84 -10.58
CA PRO A 131 3.44 24.77 -9.68
C PRO A 131 3.12 24.59 -8.18
N LEU A 132 2.07 25.22 -7.65
CA LEU A 132 1.64 25.07 -6.24
C LEU A 132 0.97 23.72 -6.00
N ARG A 133 0.16 23.27 -6.97
CA ARG A 133 -0.43 21.93 -6.98
C ARG A 133 0.66 20.84 -6.91
N ASN A 134 1.73 21.02 -7.68
CA ASN A 134 2.84 20.08 -7.73
C ASN A 134 3.56 19.95 -6.38
N TYR A 135 3.76 21.08 -5.70
CA TYR A 135 4.44 21.16 -4.42
C TYR A 135 3.63 20.53 -3.27
N TRP A 136 2.32 20.80 -3.22
CA TRP A 136 1.44 20.22 -2.20
C TRP A 136 1.29 18.71 -2.33
N GLU A 137 1.23 18.18 -3.55
CA GLU A 137 1.21 16.73 -3.77
C GLU A 137 2.56 16.10 -3.40
N ALA A 138 3.69 16.77 -3.66
CA ALA A 138 4.99 16.31 -3.17
C ALA A 138 4.99 16.18 -1.65
N GLN A 139 4.50 17.19 -0.93
CA GLN A 139 4.35 17.16 0.52
C GLN A 139 3.39 16.08 1.02
N ALA A 140 2.37 15.73 0.24
CA ALA A 140 1.46 14.66 0.57
C ALA A 140 2.13 13.28 0.48
N TRP A 141 2.88 13.03 -0.60
CA TRP A 141 3.54 11.75 -0.84
C TRP A 141 4.72 11.50 0.11
N SER A 142 5.47 12.54 0.47
CA SER A 142 6.67 12.44 1.30
C SER A 142 6.43 12.58 2.81
N GLU A 143 5.18 12.62 3.27
CA GLU A 143 4.83 12.93 4.67
C GLU A 143 5.54 14.20 5.17
N SER A 144 5.60 15.25 4.35
CA SER A 144 6.28 16.49 4.72
C SER A 144 5.29 17.52 5.20
N PRO A 145 5.24 17.90 6.50
CA PRO A 145 4.36 18.97 6.98
C PRO A 145 4.69 20.33 6.34
N ILE A 146 5.96 20.61 6.13
CA ILE A 146 6.45 21.92 5.65
C ILE A 146 7.12 21.83 4.29
N ALA A 147 7.26 22.98 3.65
CA ALA A 147 7.73 23.04 2.29
C ALA A 147 9.21 22.66 2.15
N GLY A 148 10.08 23.23 2.98
CA GLY A 148 11.53 23.05 2.87
C GLY A 148 12.03 21.61 3.00
N GLU A 149 11.22 20.68 3.52
CA GLU A 149 11.57 19.26 3.51
C GLU A 149 11.54 18.66 2.09
N ILE A 150 10.71 19.18 1.18
CA ILE A 150 10.72 18.76 -0.23
C ILE A 150 12.03 19.12 -0.88
N ASP A 151 12.49 20.35 -0.67
CA ASP A 151 13.77 20.82 -1.22
C ASP A 151 14.93 19.97 -0.67
N TYR A 152 14.90 19.67 0.63
CA TYR A 152 15.91 18.82 1.27
C TYR A 152 15.91 17.39 0.71
N LEU A 153 14.73 16.77 0.59
CA LEU A 153 14.59 15.41 0.05
C LEU A 153 14.96 15.36 -1.44
N ALA A 154 14.55 16.34 -2.24
CA ALA A 154 14.91 16.43 -3.65
C ALA A 154 16.43 16.58 -3.84
N ASN A 155 17.08 17.39 -3.00
CA ASN A 155 18.54 17.51 -3.01
C ASN A 155 19.23 16.19 -2.58
N TYR A 156 18.70 15.49 -1.58
CA TYR A 156 19.19 14.16 -1.21
C TYR A 156 19.07 13.16 -2.37
N LEU A 157 17.91 13.11 -3.04
CA LEU A 157 17.69 12.26 -4.21
C LEU A 157 18.66 12.61 -5.34
N SER A 158 18.95 13.91 -5.54
CA SER A 158 19.88 14.34 -6.58
C SER A 158 21.33 13.99 -6.26
N THR A 159 21.77 14.22 -5.03
CA THR A 159 23.12 13.83 -4.57
C THR A 159 23.32 12.30 -4.56
N SER A 160 22.23 11.54 -4.43
CA SER A 160 22.21 10.07 -4.57
C SER A 160 22.21 9.58 -6.03
N GLY A 161 22.15 10.50 -7.00
CA GLY A 161 22.12 10.18 -8.43
C GLY A 161 20.76 9.73 -8.97
N TRP A 162 19.69 9.80 -8.18
CA TRP A 162 18.34 9.36 -8.58
C TRP A 162 17.49 10.47 -9.21
N LEU A 163 17.86 11.72 -8.96
CA LEU A 163 17.36 12.90 -9.66
C LEU A 163 18.54 13.70 -10.22
N GLU A 164 18.27 14.49 -11.25
CA GLU A 164 19.20 15.50 -11.72
C GLU A 164 18.50 16.85 -11.92
N TYR A 165 19.25 17.93 -11.68
CA TYR A 165 18.84 19.29 -12.03
C TYR A 165 19.49 19.62 -13.39
N PRO A 166 18.74 19.60 -14.51
CA PRO A 166 19.30 19.71 -15.86
C PRO A 166 19.95 21.06 -16.15
N ARG A 167 19.61 22.10 -15.37
CA ARG A 167 20.22 23.43 -15.46
C ARG A 167 20.87 23.77 -14.12
N SER A 168 22.16 24.09 -14.16
CA SER A 168 22.88 24.56 -12.98
C SER A 168 22.17 25.77 -12.37
N ARG A 169 21.85 25.70 -11.07
CA ARG A 169 21.18 26.74 -10.26
C ARG A 169 19.65 26.89 -10.45
N ASP A 170 19.01 26.06 -11.28
CA ASP A 170 17.54 26.00 -11.34
C ASP A 170 17.02 24.76 -10.61
N TYR A 171 16.78 24.90 -9.30
CA TYR A 171 16.27 23.82 -8.45
C TYR A 171 14.77 23.53 -8.67
N ARG A 172 14.15 24.18 -9.65
CA ARG A 172 12.70 24.07 -9.92
C ARG A 172 12.37 22.97 -10.90
N ILE A 173 13.36 22.57 -11.70
CA ILE A 173 13.21 21.55 -12.72
C ILE A 173 14.06 20.34 -12.32
N ILE A 174 13.44 19.17 -12.30
CA ILE A 174 14.13 17.90 -12.09
C ILE A 174 13.94 16.97 -13.28
N VAL A 175 14.82 16.00 -13.40
CA VAL A 175 14.64 14.83 -14.25
C VAL A 175 14.89 13.59 -13.39
N VAL A 176 14.06 12.56 -13.55
CA VAL A 176 14.32 11.24 -12.94
C VAL A 176 15.37 10.53 -13.78
N THR A 177 16.49 10.16 -13.16
CA THR A 177 17.59 9.49 -13.86
C THR A 177 17.30 8.02 -14.07
N VAL A 178 18.09 7.35 -14.93
CA VAL A 178 18.01 5.88 -15.10
C VAL A 178 18.22 5.18 -13.75
N ASP A 179 19.18 5.62 -12.95
CA ASP A 179 19.43 5.06 -11.61
C ASP A 179 18.26 5.32 -10.65
N GLY A 180 17.53 6.43 -10.81
CA GLY A 180 16.28 6.69 -10.10
C GLY A 180 15.20 5.67 -10.43
N TYR A 181 15.04 5.31 -11.71
CA TYR A 181 14.14 4.22 -12.10
C TYR A 181 14.63 2.86 -11.59
N SER A 182 15.93 2.58 -11.62
CA SER A 182 16.49 1.35 -11.06
C SER A 182 16.28 1.24 -9.54
N ARG A 183 16.38 2.36 -8.81
CA ARG A 183 16.01 2.44 -7.40
C ARG A 183 14.54 2.10 -7.20
N LEU A 184 13.62 2.69 -7.95
CA LEU A 184 12.20 2.38 -7.84
C LEU A 184 11.90 0.92 -8.15
N GLN A 185 12.52 0.37 -9.20
CA GLN A 185 12.42 -1.06 -9.51
C GLN A 185 12.89 -1.91 -8.32
N SER A 186 14.00 -1.56 -7.68
CA SER A 186 14.48 -2.29 -6.49
C SER A 186 13.50 -2.25 -5.31
N LEU A 187 12.70 -1.18 -5.18
CA LEU A 187 11.64 -1.06 -4.17
C LEU A 187 10.41 -1.90 -4.49
N GLU A 188 10.06 -2.01 -5.78
CA GLU A 188 9.01 -2.92 -6.27
C GLU A 188 9.46 -4.39 -6.23
N THR A 189 10.77 -4.61 -6.27
CA THR A 189 11.39 -5.92 -6.07
C THR A 189 11.31 -6.31 -4.59
N LYS A 190 10.10 -6.51 -4.06
CA LYS A 190 9.85 -7.37 -2.90
C LYS A 190 10.62 -8.67 -3.13
N VAL A 191 11.47 -9.05 -2.19
CA VAL A 191 12.30 -10.26 -2.14
C VAL A 191 12.20 -11.13 -3.40
N LEU A 192 13.28 -11.22 -4.20
CA LEU A 192 13.46 -12.14 -5.36
C LEU A 192 13.32 -13.64 -5.00
N THR A 193 12.79 -13.93 -3.83
CA THR A 193 12.48 -15.28 -3.43
C THR A 193 11.38 -15.84 -4.32
N ARG A 194 11.42 -17.15 -4.49
CA ARG A 194 10.30 -17.95 -4.98
C ARG A 194 9.35 -18.32 -3.85
N GLN A 195 9.67 -17.98 -2.61
CA GLN A 195 8.96 -18.47 -1.45
C GLN A 195 7.58 -17.84 -1.29
N ALA A 196 6.58 -18.68 -1.09
CA ALA A 196 5.27 -18.33 -0.58
C ALA A 196 5.12 -18.94 0.82
N PHE A 197 4.90 -18.11 1.83
CA PHE A 197 4.66 -18.61 3.20
C PHE A 197 3.25 -19.18 3.28
N VAL A 198 3.10 -20.34 3.91
CA VAL A 198 1.79 -20.98 4.13
C VAL A 198 1.49 -20.99 5.62
N ALA A 199 0.60 -20.09 6.02
CA ALA A 199 0.01 -20.01 7.34
C ALA A 199 -1.22 -20.91 7.38
N MET A 200 -1.18 -22.02 8.12
CA MET A 200 -2.31 -22.94 8.23
C MET A 200 -2.25 -23.77 9.50
N TRP A 201 -3.36 -24.42 9.85
CA TRP A 201 -3.34 -25.39 10.94
C TRP A 201 -2.52 -26.64 10.55
N PHE A 202 -1.54 -27.02 11.39
CA PHE A 202 -0.73 -28.23 11.18
C PHE A 202 -1.37 -29.44 11.87
N HIS A 203 -2.41 -30.00 11.27
CA HIS A 203 -3.10 -31.19 11.78
C HIS A 203 -3.33 -32.22 10.70
N LYS A 204 -3.53 -33.49 11.09
CA LYS A 204 -3.80 -34.58 10.13
C LYS A 204 -4.98 -34.28 9.22
N GLU A 205 -5.99 -33.59 9.77
CA GLU A 205 -7.19 -33.17 9.05
C GLU A 205 -6.94 -32.10 7.98
N THR A 206 -5.87 -31.32 8.05
CA THR A 206 -5.58 -30.25 7.08
C THR A 206 -4.41 -30.59 6.16
N ASN A 207 -3.73 -31.73 6.38
CA ASN A 207 -2.62 -32.18 5.55
C ASN A 207 -3.03 -32.38 4.08
N HIS A 208 -4.22 -32.92 3.82
CA HIS A 208 -4.71 -33.11 2.45
C HIS A 208 -4.87 -31.77 1.71
N ALA A 209 -5.42 -30.75 2.38
CA ALA A 209 -5.51 -29.40 1.85
C ALA A 209 -4.13 -28.84 1.47
N PHE A 210 -3.10 -29.10 2.28
CA PHE A 210 -1.74 -28.68 1.96
C PHE A 210 -1.10 -29.48 0.82
N ASP A 211 -1.03 -30.79 0.98
CA ASP A 211 -0.20 -31.67 0.13
C ASP A 211 -0.76 -31.82 -1.28
N GLN A 212 -2.09 -31.74 -1.43
CA GLN A 212 -2.81 -31.91 -2.70
C GLN A 212 -3.39 -30.59 -3.24
N GLY A 213 -3.64 -29.61 -2.36
CA GLY A 213 -4.21 -28.30 -2.72
C GLY A 213 -3.17 -27.18 -2.79
N ILE A 214 -2.77 -26.68 -1.62
CA ILE A 214 -1.99 -25.45 -1.47
C ILE A 214 -0.60 -25.54 -2.09
N ARG A 215 0.17 -26.58 -1.75
CA ARG A 215 1.55 -26.72 -2.27
C ARG A 215 1.57 -26.87 -3.79
N PRO A 216 0.81 -27.80 -4.41
CA PRO A 216 0.78 -27.92 -5.87
C PRO A 216 0.36 -26.62 -6.57
N ALA A 217 -0.63 -25.89 -6.04
CA ALA A 217 -1.07 -24.62 -6.61
C ALA A 217 0.06 -23.57 -6.65
N ILE A 218 0.83 -23.45 -5.57
CA ILE A 218 1.96 -22.53 -5.46
C ILE A 218 3.10 -22.96 -6.41
N GLU A 219 3.43 -24.25 -6.44
CA GLU A 219 4.52 -24.79 -7.25
C GLU A 219 4.23 -24.69 -8.75
N GLU A 220 3.01 -24.99 -9.17
CA GLU A 220 2.56 -24.85 -10.56
C GLU A 220 2.50 -23.39 -11.03
N ALA A 221 2.31 -22.45 -10.11
CA ALA A 221 2.42 -21.03 -10.41
C ALA A 221 3.88 -20.54 -10.47
N GLY A 222 4.88 -21.42 -10.30
CA GLY A 222 6.31 -21.10 -10.41
C GLY A 222 6.99 -20.71 -9.11
N TYR A 223 6.31 -20.85 -7.97
CA TYR A 223 6.81 -20.49 -6.63
C TYR A 223 7.22 -21.73 -5.84
N ALA A 224 7.63 -21.54 -4.58
CA ALA A 224 8.01 -22.60 -3.65
C ALA A 224 7.20 -22.42 -2.35
N ALA A 225 6.40 -23.41 -1.99
CA ALA A 225 5.60 -23.37 -0.77
C ALA A 225 6.49 -23.62 0.46
N MET A 226 6.50 -22.68 1.41
CA MET A 226 7.19 -22.82 2.68
C MET A 226 6.16 -22.92 3.82
N ARG A 227 6.20 -24.04 4.54
CA ARG A 227 5.40 -24.28 5.74
C ARG A 227 6.34 -24.56 6.91
N ILE A 228 6.18 -23.84 8.02
CA ILE A 228 7.21 -23.78 9.08
C ILE A 228 7.48 -25.14 9.76
N ASP A 229 6.46 -26.00 9.89
CA ASP A 229 6.56 -27.33 10.50
C ASP A 229 7.46 -28.31 9.71
N ARG A 230 7.83 -27.97 8.47
CA ARG A 230 8.69 -28.79 7.59
C ARG A 230 10.14 -28.33 7.56
N LYS A 231 10.51 -27.32 8.36
CA LYS A 231 11.87 -26.79 8.46
C LYS A 231 12.48 -27.18 9.82
N GLU A 232 13.62 -27.84 9.81
CA GLU A 232 14.41 -28.05 11.03
C GLU A 232 15.03 -26.72 11.48
N HIS A 233 14.88 -26.36 12.76
CA HIS A 233 15.54 -25.19 13.34
C HIS A 233 15.81 -25.38 14.84
N ASN A 234 16.84 -24.71 15.33
CA ASN A 234 17.21 -24.69 16.76
C ASN A 234 16.66 -23.45 17.51
N ASN A 235 16.07 -22.51 16.77
CA ASN A 235 15.55 -21.24 17.29
C ASN A 235 14.11 -21.37 17.82
N LYS A 236 13.58 -20.33 18.47
CA LYS A 236 12.14 -20.25 18.77
C LYS A 236 11.36 -20.23 17.45
N ILE A 237 10.35 -21.10 17.34
CA ILE A 237 9.51 -21.24 16.13
C ILE A 237 8.97 -19.87 15.68
N ASP A 238 8.51 -19.05 16.64
CA ASP A 238 7.92 -17.74 16.37
C ASP A 238 8.87 -16.78 15.63
N ASP A 239 10.16 -16.75 16.00
CA ASP A 239 11.15 -15.88 15.35
C ASP A 239 11.40 -16.33 13.89
N GLU A 240 11.39 -17.64 13.64
CA GLU A 240 11.53 -18.20 12.29
C GLU A 240 10.28 -17.94 11.45
N ILE A 241 9.06 -18.04 12.00
CA ILE A 241 7.82 -17.66 11.32
C ILE A 241 7.91 -16.22 10.82
N ILE A 242 8.26 -15.28 11.71
CA ILE A 242 8.41 -13.85 11.36
C ILE A 242 9.48 -13.65 10.28
N ALA A 243 10.63 -14.33 10.40
CA ALA A 243 11.70 -14.25 9.42
C ALA A 243 11.27 -14.80 8.06
N GLU A 244 10.57 -15.93 8.01
CA GLU A 244 10.10 -16.54 6.77
C GLU A 244 8.97 -15.74 6.11
N ILE A 245 8.06 -15.15 6.91
CA ILE A 245 7.05 -14.24 6.36
C ILE A 245 7.73 -13.05 5.69
N ARG A 246 8.70 -12.41 6.36
CA ARG A 246 9.47 -11.28 5.79
C ARG A 246 10.21 -11.66 4.52
N ARG A 247 10.71 -12.89 4.44
CA ARG A 247 11.40 -13.41 3.25
C ARG A 247 10.44 -13.74 2.11
N SER A 248 9.14 -13.94 2.36
CA SER A 248 8.22 -14.46 1.36
C SER A 248 7.69 -13.39 0.41
N ARG A 249 7.47 -13.80 -0.85
CA ARG A 249 6.91 -12.94 -1.90
C ARG A 249 5.44 -12.63 -1.63
N PHE A 250 4.72 -13.64 -1.15
CA PHE A 250 3.33 -13.56 -0.71
C PHE A 250 3.06 -14.61 0.37
N LEU A 251 1.89 -14.53 1.01
CA LEU A 251 1.44 -15.46 2.02
C LEU A 251 0.09 -16.08 1.60
N VAL A 252 -0.07 -17.39 1.81
CA VAL A 252 -1.35 -18.09 1.75
C VAL A 252 -1.78 -18.40 3.18
N ALA A 253 -2.93 -17.89 3.59
CA ALA A 253 -3.50 -18.10 4.92
C ALA A 253 -4.73 -19.00 4.81
N ASP A 254 -4.63 -20.24 5.30
CA ASP A 254 -5.74 -21.16 5.39
C ASP A 254 -6.34 -21.16 6.80
N PHE A 255 -7.59 -20.73 6.88
CA PHE A 255 -8.32 -20.59 8.15
C PHE A 255 -9.14 -21.82 8.52
N SER A 256 -8.99 -22.94 7.81
CA SER A 256 -9.72 -24.17 8.11
C SER A 256 -9.26 -24.76 9.45
N HIS A 257 -10.20 -25.18 10.29
CA HIS A 257 -9.88 -25.55 11.67
C HIS A 257 -10.78 -26.63 12.27
N GLY A 258 -11.79 -27.10 11.54
CA GLY A 258 -12.72 -28.13 12.02
C GLY A 258 -13.39 -27.74 13.33
N GLU A 259 -13.63 -28.74 14.19
CA GLU A 259 -14.26 -28.53 15.51
C GLU A 259 -13.34 -27.88 16.55
N ALA A 260 -12.02 -27.91 16.32
CA ALA A 260 -11.04 -27.45 17.30
C ALA A 260 -10.83 -25.91 17.29
N GLY A 261 -11.68 -25.18 16.57
CA GLY A 261 -11.85 -23.72 16.65
C GLY A 261 -10.76 -22.88 15.96
N ALA A 262 -11.06 -21.59 15.81
CA ALA A 262 -10.22 -20.62 15.10
C ALA A 262 -8.76 -20.62 15.58
N ARG A 263 -7.82 -20.53 14.63
CA ARG A 263 -6.37 -20.60 14.88
C ARG A 263 -5.74 -19.23 15.00
N GLY A 264 -5.63 -18.69 16.22
CA GLY A 264 -5.07 -17.37 16.49
C GLY A 264 -3.73 -17.09 15.80
N GLY A 265 -2.85 -18.10 15.68
CA GLY A 265 -1.58 -17.97 14.95
C GLY A 265 -1.75 -17.58 13.48
N VAL A 266 -2.69 -18.21 12.75
CA VAL A 266 -2.94 -17.90 11.33
C VAL A 266 -3.45 -16.46 11.15
N TYR A 267 -4.31 -15.99 12.06
CA TYR A 267 -4.77 -14.59 12.05
C TYR A 267 -3.62 -13.61 12.32
N TYR A 268 -2.75 -13.93 13.28
CA TYR A 268 -1.57 -13.13 13.58
C TYR A 268 -0.61 -13.05 12.40
N GLU A 269 -0.30 -14.19 11.77
CA GLU A 269 0.60 -14.28 10.60
C GLU A 269 0.04 -13.52 9.39
N ALA A 270 -1.26 -13.66 9.10
CA ALA A 270 -1.94 -12.91 8.05
C ALA A 270 -1.95 -11.40 8.33
N GLY A 271 -2.24 -11.00 9.57
CA GLY A 271 -2.20 -9.59 9.98
C GLY A 271 -0.79 -9.00 9.93
N PHE A 272 0.23 -9.78 10.31
CA PHE A 272 1.62 -9.37 10.24
C PHE A 272 2.09 -9.19 8.79
N ALA A 273 1.76 -10.13 7.90
CA ALA A 273 2.04 -9.99 6.47
C ALA A 273 1.37 -8.75 5.88
N HIS A 274 0.11 -8.47 6.24
CA HIS A 274 -0.57 -7.22 5.87
C HIS A 274 0.16 -5.97 6.36
N GLY A 275 0.60 -5.96 7.63
CA GLY A 275 1.37 -4.85 8.18
C GLY A 275 2.69 -4.61 7.46
N LEU A 276 3.27 -5.64 6.82
CA LEU A 276 4.46 -5.55 5.97
C LEU A 276 4.15 -5.29 4.49
N ASN A 277 2.88 -5.05 4.16
CA ASN A 277 2.39 -4.91 2.79
C ASN A 277 2.71 -6.15 1.92
N ILE A 278 2.80 -7.34 2.51
CA ILE A 278 2.97 -8.61 1.77
C ILE A 278 1.57 -9.10 1.36
N SER A 279 1.39 -9.47 0.10
CA SER A 279 0.09 -9.91 -0.41
C SER A 279 -0.35 -11.19 0.31
N VAL A 280 -1.58 -11.20 0.82
CA VAL A 280 -2.17 -12.37 1.51
C VAL A 280 -3.32 -12.93 0.67
N ILE A 281 -3.25 -14.22 0.35
CA ILE A 281 -4.36 -14.96 -0.28
C ILE A 281 -5.04 -15.80 0.80
N TYR A 282 -6.33 -15.59 0.95
CA TYR A 282 -7.16 -16.19 1.99
C TYR A 282 -7.82 -17.45 1.47
N THR A 283 -7.75 -18.55 2.22
CA THR A 283 -8.44 -19.80 1.92
C THR A 283 -9.17 -20.32 3.15
N CYS A 284 -10.32 -20.97 2.95
CA CYS A 284 -11.05 -21.59 4.05
C CYS A 284 -11.94 -22.71 3.52
N ARG A 285 -11.97 -23.84 4.22
CA ARG A 285 -12.90 -24.92 3.93
C ARG A 285 -14.33 -24.42 4.14
N LYS A 286 -15.23 -24.74 3.21
CA LYS A 286 -16.64 -24.31 3.27
C LYS A 286 -17.33 -24.62 4.60
N ALA A 287 -17.02 -25.76 5.21
CA ALA A 287 -17.58 -26.16 6.51
C ALA A 287 -17.18 -25.26 7.70
N ASP A 288 -16.13 -24.44 7.54
CA ASP A 288 -15.61 -23.55 8.58
C ASP A 288 -15.84 -22.07 8.28
N ILE A 289 -16.37 -21.71 7.11
CA ILE A 289 -16.53 -20.32 6.66
C ILE A 289 -17.38 -19.46 7.62
N ASP A 290 -18.48 -20.02 8.12
CA ASP A 290 -19.39 -19.34 9.04
C ASP A 290 -18.83 -19.20 10.46
N LYS A 291 -17.75 -19.94 10.76
CA LYS A 291 -17.04 -19.93 12.05
C LYS A 291 -15.86 -18.94 12.06
N LEU A 292 -15.53 -18.33 10.92
CA LEU A 292 -14.46 -17.34 10.83
C LEU A 292 -14.76 -16.10 11.67
N HIS A 293 -13.70 -15.53 12.25
CA HIS A 293 -13.79 -14.29 13.00
C HIS A 293 -14.27 -13.16 12.09
N PHE A 294 -15.07 -12.24 12.64
CA PHE A 294 -15.68 -11.14 11.87
C PHE A 294 -14.66 -10.33 11.07
N ASP A 295 -13.48 -10.08 11.66
CA ASP A 295 -12.42 -9.23 11.07
C ASP A 295 -11.84 -9.78 9.76
N THR A 296 -11.92 -11.10 9.51
CA THR A 296 -11.46 -11.66 8.23
C THR A 296 -12.56 -11.84 7.21
N ARG A 297 -13.85 -11.82 7.60
CA ARG A 297 -14.99 -12.04 6.67
C ARG A 297 -15.08 -11.01 5.54
N GLN A 298 -14.46 -9.84 5.71
CA GLN A 298 -14.41 -8.81 4.67
C GLN A 298 -13.41 -9.12 3.54
N TYR A 299 -12.47 -10.04 3.76
CA TYR A 299 -11.53 -10.47 2.74
C TYR A 299 -12.10 -11.60 1.88
N ASN A 300 -11.81 -11.57 0.59
CA ASN A 300 -12.26 -12.58 -0.37
C ASN A 300 -11.50 -13.90 -0.15
N HIS A 301 -12.12 -14.80 0.62
CA HIS A 301 -11.65 -16.16 0.84
C HIS A 301 -11.95 -17.03 -0.37
N ILE A 302 -10.96 -17.82 -0.78
CA ILE A 302 -11.19 -18.98 -1.64
C ILE A 302 -11.87 -20.04 -0.76
N VAL A 303 -13.17 -20.20 -0.96
CA VAL A 303 -13.98 -21.22 -0.29
C VAL A 303 -13.87 -22.51 -1.07
N TRP A 304 -13.49 -23.60 -0.40
CA TRP A 304 -13.23 -24.89 -1.04
C TRP A 304 -13.91 -26.05 -0.30
N GLU A 305 -14.30 -27.09 -1.03
CA GLU A 305 -14.83 -28.35 -0.47
C GLU A 305 -13.86 -29.52 -0.63
N SER A 306 -13.05 -29.50 -1.70
CA SER A 306 -12.02 -30.50 -2.01
C SER A 306 -10.63 -29.86 -2.24
N PRO A 307 -9.52 -30.60 -2.03
CA PRO A 307 -8.17 -30.13 -2.36
C PRO A 307 -7.98 -29.78 -3.83
N GLU A 308 -8.67 -30.47 -4.74
CA GLU A 308 -8.59 -30.24 -6.18
C GLU A 308 -9.21 -28.87 -6.55
N GLU A 309 -10.36 -28.54 -5.97
CA GLU A 309 -10.95 -27.20 -6.11
C GLU A 309 -10.04 -26.12 -5.53
N LEU A 310 -9.49 -26.37 -4.33
CA LEU A 310 -8.55 -25.46 -3.70
C LEU A 310 -7.33 -25.23 -4.59
N ARG A 311 -6.77 -26.30 -5.17
CA ARG A 311 -5.60 -26.22 -6.05
C ARG A 311 -5.86 -25.30 -7.23
N GLU A 312 -6.91 -25.56 -7.99
CA GLU A 312 -7.24 -24.79 -9.20
C GLU A 312 -7.57 -23.34 -8.87
N ALA A 313 -8.43 -23.10 -7.87
CA ALA A 313 -8.84 -21.76 -7.49
C ALA A 313 -7.66 -20.94 -6.92
N LEU A 314 -6.81 -21.55 -6.11
CA LEU A 314 -5.63 -20.88 -5.53
C LEU A 314 -4.59 -20.58 -6.60
N LYS A 315 -4.30 -21.52 -7.51
CA LYS A 315 -3.39 -21.28 -8.63
C LYS A 315 -3.84 -20.10 -9.47
N ASN A 316 -5.11 -20.09 -9.87
CA ASN A 316 -5.69 -19.00 -10.65
C ASN A 316 -5.60 -17.66 -9.90
N ARG A 317 -5.82 -17.66 -8.58
CA ARG A 317 -5.67 -16.44 -7.77
C ARG A 317 -4.22 -15.98 -7.67
N ILE A 318 -3.26 -16.89 -7.50
CA ILE A 318 -1.83 -16.56 -7.47
C ILE A 318 -1.42 -15.93 -8.80
N LEU A 319 -1.77 -16.55 -9.93
CA LEU A 319 -1.44 -16.03 -11.26
C LEU A 319 -2.08 -14.65 -11.50
N ALA A 320 -3.32 -14.44 -11.05
CA ALA A 320 -4.02 -13.16 -11.23
C ALA A 320 -3.49 -12.03 -10.34
N VAL A 321 -3.11 -12.32 -9.09
CA VAL A 321 -2.77 -11.30 -8.08
C VAL A 321 -1.26 -11.09 -7.93
N ILE A 322 -0.48 -12.16 -8.07
CA ILE A 322 0.97 -12.15 -7.89
C ILE A 322 1.70 -12.21 -9.24
N GLY A 323 1.14 -12.97 -10.21
CA GLY A 323 1.78 -13.25 -11.50
C GLY A 323 2.56 -14.57 -11.49
N GLU A 324 3.09 -14.96 -12.66
CA GLU A 324 3.92 -16.16 -12.80
C GLU A 324 5.23 -16.02 -12.01
N GLY A 325 5.58 -17.08 -11.27
CA GLY A 325 6.82 -17.16 -10.53
C GLY A 325 8.02 -17.46 -11.43
N PRO A 326 9.25 -17.09 -11.02
CA PRO A 326 10.45 -17.23 -11.84
C PRO A 326 10.92 -18.68 -12.03
N GLY A 327 10.14 -19.65 -11.54
CA GLY A 327 10.34 -21.07 -11.78
C GLY A 327 9.67 -21.64 -13.02
N VAL A 328 8.77 -20.89 -13.64
CA VAL A 328 8.19 -21.26 -14.93
C VAL A 328 9.25 -20.95 -15.99
N SER A 329 9.93 -21.98 -16.51
CA SER A 329 10.83 -21.81 -17.65
C SER A 329 10.02 -21.23 -18.81
N ALA A 330 10.44 -20.07 -19.34
CA ALA A 330 9.85 -19.49 -20.53
C ALA A 330 9.96 -20.50 -21.68
N SER A 331 8.82 -21.07 -22.08
CA SER A 331 8.69 -21.98 -23.22
C SER A 331 8.62 -21.24 -24.53
#